data_AF-A0A519TJI4-F1
#
_entry.id   AF-A0A519TJI4-F1
#
_cell.length_a   1.000
_cell.length_b   1.000
_cell.length_c   1.000
_cell.angle_alpha   90.00
_cell.angle_beta   90.00
_cell.angle_gamma   90.00
#
_symmetry.space_group_name_H-M   'P 1'
#
loop_
_entity.id
_entity.type
_entity.pdbx_description
1 polymer ?
#
loop_
_entity_poly.entity_id
_entity_poly.type
_entity_poly.pdbx_seq_one_letter_code
_entity_poly.pdbx_strand_id
1 'polypeptide(L)'
;MMNFKDGLYVIYKNEKEIPSFNFSALKQARPPELNNYQISVVNLLEPPVRFYANGGVLETRSLIYKGYWAYEKMADLVPMDYIINTKE
;
A
#
# COMPACT_ATOMS: atom_id res chain seq x y z
N MET A 1 6.03 -12.73 13.07
CA MET A 1 7.25 -11.97 12.75
C MET A 1 7.53 -12.15 11.27
N MET A 2 7.82 -11.06 10.54
CA MET A 2 8.11 -11.10 9.10
C MET A 2 9.56 -10.71 8.84
N ASN A 3 10.28 -11.54 8.07
CA ASN A 3 11.68 -11.33 7.74
C ASN A 3 11.98 -11.90 6.34
N PHE A 4 12.39 -11.04 5.40
CA PHE A 4 12.77 -11.40 4.05
C PHE A 4 13.85 -10.45 3.53
N LYS A 5 14.64 -10.89 2.54
CA LYS A 5 15.80 -10.17 2.05
C LYS A 5 15.44 -9.05 1.06
N ASP A 6 14.61 -9.36 0.08
CA ASP A 6 14.32 -8.46 -1.05
C ASP A 6 12.97 -7.76 -0.88
N GLY A 7 12.20 -7.57 -1.96
CA GLY A 7 10.83 -7.06 -1.90
C GLY A 7 9.81 -8.18 -1.83
N LEU A 8 8.81 -8.03 -0.97
CA LEU A 8 7.61 -8.86 -1.00
C LEU A 8 6.62 -8.27 -2.01
N TYR A 9 6.34 -9.04 -3.06
CA TYR A 9 5.36 -8.67 -4.08
C TYR A 9 3.97 -9.14 -3.67
N VAL A 10 3.09 -8.18 -3.34
CA VAL A 10 1.76 -8.43 -2.80
C VAL A 10 0.70 -8.17 -3.86
N ILE A 11 -0.16 -9.16 -4.11
CA ILE A 11 -1.25 -9.07 -5.08
C ILE A 11 -2.57 -9.29 -4.32
N TYR A 12 -3.44 -8.30 -4.36
CA TYR A 12 -4.81 -8.43 -3.84
C TYR A 12 -5.78 -8.63 -5.01
N LYS A 13 -6.49 -9.76 -5.01
CA LYS A 13 -7.31 -10.22 -6.13
C LYS A 13 -8.81 -9.94 -5.99
N ASN A 14 -9.25 -9.56 -4.79
CA ASN A 14 -10.67 -9.33 -4.53
C ASN A 14 -11.14 -7.93 -4.94
N GLU A 15 -10.22 -7.05 -5.35
CA GLU A 15 -10.52 -5.69 -5.78
C GLU A 15 -9.63 -5.27 -6.95
N LYS A 16 -10.13 -4.33 -7.74
CA LYS A 16 -9.43 -3.76 -8.90
C LYS A 16 -8.84 -2.40 -8.58
N GLU A 17 -7.74 -2.07 -9.23
CA GLU A 17 -7.19 -0.72 -9.20
C GLU A 17 -8.14 0.26 -9.91
N ILE A 18 -8.24 1.49 -9.39
CA ILE A 18 -8.94 2.56 -10.08
C ILE A 18 -8.27 2.88 -11.43
N PRO A 19 -9.03 3.28 -12.48
CA PRO A 19 -8.46 3.53 -13.80
C PRO A 19 -7.37 4.61 -13.83
N SER A 20 -7.46 5.63 -12.98
CA SER A 20 -6.44 6.69 -12.88
C SER A 20 -5.10 6.18 -12.36
N PHE A 21 -5.09 5.17 -11.48
CA PHE A 21 -3.87 4.58 -10.95
C PHE A 21 -3.04 3.89 -12.06
N ASN A 22 -3.72 3.33 -13.08
CA ASN A 22 -3.06 2.66 -14.19
C ASN A 22 -2.12 3.57 -15.02
N PHE A 23 -2.33 4.88 -14.97
CA PHE A 23 -1.51 5.88 -15.65
C PHE A 23 -0.51 6.58 -14.71
N SER A 24 -0.46 6.18 -13.44
CA SER A 24 0.44 6.78 -12.44
C SER A 24 1.84 6.16 -12.47
N ALA A 25 2.83 6.93 -12.05
CA ALA A 25 4.19 6.45 -11.80
C ALA A 25 4.29 5.42 -10.65
N LEU A 26 3.20 5.23 -9.89
CA LEU A 26 3.13 4.26 -8.80
C LEU A 26 2.79 2.85 -9.29
N LYS A 27 2.41 2.68 -10.57
CA LYS A 27 2.09 1.37 -11.13
C LYS A 27 3.29 0.44 -11.10
N GLN A 28 3.15 -0.69 -10.39
CA GLN A 28 4.20 -1.72 -10.33
C GLN A 28 4.24 -2.56 -11.61
N ALA A 29 5.46 -2.94 -12.01
CA ALA A 29 5.68 -3.88 -13.10
C ALA A 29 4.96 -5.20 -12.81
N ARG A 30 4.27 -5.74 -13.81
CA ARG A 30 3.41 -6.91 -13.65
C ARG A 30 3.20 -7.65 -14.98
N PRO A 31 2.96 -8.96 -14.95
CA PRO A 31 2.49 -9.71 -16.10
C PRO A 31 1.11 -9.24 -16.61
N PRO A 32 0.78 -9.46 -17.90
CA PRO A 32 -0.51 -9.07 -18.49
C PRO A 32 -1.73 -9.71 -17.81
N GLU A 33 -1.60 -10.94 -17.30
CA GLU A 33 -2.69 -11.65 -16.60
C GLU A 33 -3.04 -11.04 -15.24
N LEU A 34 -2.12 -10.23 -14.67
CA LEU A 34 -2.34 -9.51 -13.42
C LEU A 34 -2.76 -8.04 -13.64
N ASN A 35 -3.14 -7.69 -14.88
CA ASN A 35 -3.58 -6.34 -15.18
C ASN A 35 -4.88 -6.03 -14.43
N ASN A 36 -4.96 -4.83 -13.85
CA ASN A 36 -6.04 -4.32 -13.00
C ASN A 36 -6.18 -4.89 -11.58
N TYR A 37 -5.41 -5.89 -11.13
CA TYR A 37 -5.39 -6.23 -9.70
C TYR A 37 -4.59 -5.21 -8.91
N GLN A 38 -4.94 -5.03 -7.63
CA GLN A 38 -4.16 -4.17 -6.74
C GLN A 38 -2.82 -4.82 -6.42
N ILE A 39 -1.74 -4.14 -6.79
CA ILE A 39 -0.38 -4.65 -6.58
C ILE A 39 0.45 -3.67 -5.77
N SER A 40 1.12 -4.21 -4.77
CA SER A 40 2.04 -3.47 -3.92
C SER A 40 3.37 -4.21 -3.75
N VAL A 41 4.43 -3.48 -3.51
CA VAL A 41 5.73 -4.04 -3.10
C VAL A 41 6.06 -3.54 -1.71
N VAL A 42 6.39 -4.46 -0.82
CA VAL A 42 6.79 -4.16 0.56
C VAL A 42 8.27 -4.45 0.70
N ASN A 43 9.04 -3.46 1.16
CA ASN A 43 10.45 -3.65 1.52
C ASN A 43 10.64 -3.46 3.04
N LEU A 44 11.56 -4.23 3.62
CA LEU A 44 11.95 -4.07 5.01
C LEU A 44 13.07 -3.02 5.10
N LEU A 45 12.93 -2.07 6.01
CA LEU A 45 14.00 -1.14 6.39
C LEU A 45 14.73 -1.62 7.65
N GLU A 46 13.97 -2.13 8.62
CA GLU A 46 14.48 -2.63 9.90
C GLU A 46 13.90 -4.02 10.20
N PRO A 47 14.53 -5.10 9.71
CA PRO A 47 14.08 -6.45 10.00
C PRO A 47 14.46 -6.88 11.44
N PRO A 48 13.64 -7.71 12.12
CA PRO A 48 12.39 -8.26 11.64
C PRO A 48 11.17 -7.41 12.06
N VAL A 49 10.13 -7.42 11.23
CA VAL A 49 8.91 -6.65 11.49
C VAL A 49 7.95 -7.42 12.40
N ARG A 50 7.42 -6.71 13.40
CA ARG A 50 6.44 -7.19 14.36
C ARG A 50 5.10 -6.52 14.13
N PHE A 51 4.03 -7.24 14.45
CA PHE A 51 2.66 -6.78 14.28
C PHE A 51 1.91 -6.94 15.60
N TYR A 52 0.98 -6.03 15.85
CA TYR A 52 -0.04 -6.17 16.87
C TYR A 52 -1.08 -7.22 16.45
N ALA A 53 -1.87 -7.69 17.42
CA ALA A 53 -2.94 -8.66 17.16
C ALA A 53 -3.99 -8.17 16.16
N ASN A 54 -4.18 -6.84 16.03
CA ASN A 54 -5.08 -6.22 15.07
C ASN A 54 -4.47 -6.05 13.66
N GLY A 55 -3.25 -6.56 13.42
CA GLY A 55 -2.57 -6.43 12.14
C GLY A 55 -1.79 -5.13 11.94
N GLY A 56 -1.83 -4.20 12.90
CA GLY A 56 -1.02 -2.99 12.87
C GLY A 56 0.47 -3.30 12.99
N VAL A 57 1.31 -2.54 12.28
CA VAL A 57 2.77 -2.66 12.36
C VAL A 57 3.25 -2.03 13.67
N LEU A 58 4.07 -2.74 14.44
CA LEU A 58 4.60 -2.25 15.71
C LEU A 58 5.51 -1.02 15.51
N GLU A 59 6.48 -1.16 14.60
CA GLU A 59 7.42 -0.09 14.25
C GLU A 59 7.10 0.44 12.85
N THR A 60 6.39 1.55 12.75
CA THR A 60 5.89 2.05 11.45
C THR A 60 7.01 2.37 10.44
N ARG A 61 8.22 2.65 10.93
CA ARG A 61 9.42 2.92 10.11
C ARG A 61 10.09 1.65 9.57
N SER A 62 9.72 0.46 10.05
CA SER A 62 10.37 -0.78 9.64
C SER A 62 9.95 -1.25 8.24
N LEU A 63 8.90 -0.66 7.66
CA LEU A 63 8.33 -1.00 6.36
C LEU A 63 8.22 0.22 5.46
N ILE A 64 8.56 0.02 4.18
CA ILE A 64 8.21 0.96 3.11
C ILE A 64 7.32 0.26 2.09
N TYR A 65 6.27 0.97 1.67
CA TYR A 65 5.28 0.48 0.72
C TYR A 65 5.47 1.19 -0.62
N LYS A 66 5.32 0.44 -1.71
CA LYS A 66 5.24 0.94 -3.09
C LYS A 66 4.01 0.36 -3.76
N GLY A 67 3.50 1.01 -4.79
CA GLY A 67 2.29 0.55 -5.49
C GLY A 67 1.01 1.01 -4.82
N TYR A 68 -0.01 0.15 -4.87
CA TYR A 68 -1.38 0.55 -4.54
C TYR A 68 -1.57 0.91 -3.06
N TRP A 69 -0.99 0.14 -2.13
CA TRP A 69 -1.07 0.47 -0.70
C TRP A 69 -0.38 1.77 -0.34
N ALA A 70 0.68 2.17 -1.07
CA ALA A 70 1.29 3.47 -0.87
C ALA A 70 0.37 4.59 -1.36
N TYR A 71 -0.28 4.38 -2.51
CA TYR A 71 -1.26 5.32 -3.06
C TYR A 71 -2.45 5.52 -2.13
N GLU A 72 -3.08 4.45 -1.64
CA GLU A 72 -4.21 4.55 -0.71
C GLU A 72 -3.81 5.22 0.59
N LYS A 73 -2.68 4.79 1.20
CA LYS A 73 -2.19 5.43 2.42
C LYS A 73 -1.98 6.92 2.26
N MET A 74 -1.51 7.38 1.10
CA MET A 74 -1.35 8.81 0.80
C MET A 74 -2.69 9.50 0.53
N ALA A 75 -3.64 8.83 -0.12
CA ALA A 75 -4.99 9.35 -0.35
C ALA A 75 -5.77 9.52 0.96
N ASP A 76 -5.51 8.65 1.94
CA ASP A 76 -6.06 8.69 3.29
C ASP A 76 -5.36 9.74 4.20
N LEU A 77 -4.26 10.36 3.74
CA LEU A 77 -3.66 11.51 4.43
C LEU A 77 -4.49 12.76 4.15
N VAL A 78 -5.57 12.90 4.90
CA VAL A 78 -6.36 14.12 4.93
C VAL A 78 -5.58 15.19 5.73
N PRO A 79 -5.49 16.44 5.25
CA PRO A 79 -4.95 17.54 6.04
C PRO A 79 -5.65 17.65 7.39
N MET A 80 -4.91 17.96 8.46
CA MET A 80 -5.48 18.06 9.81
C MET A 80 -6.62 19.10 9.89
N ASP A 81 -6.60 20.10 9.02
CA ASP A 81 -7.57 21.20 8.90
C ASP A 81 -8.71 20.92 7.91
N TYR A 82 -8.86 19.69 7.42
CA TYR A 82 -9.96 19.35 6.53
C TYR A 82 -11.32 19.43 7.24
N ILE A 83 -12.09 20.46 6.91
CA ILE A 83 -13.47 20.62 7.36
C ILE A 83 -14.38 19.91 6.35
N ILE A 84 -15.06 18.85 6.80
CA ILE A 84 -16.08 18.18 6.00
C ILE A 84 -17.26 19.16 5.85
N ASN A 85 -17.35 19.83 4.71
CA ASN A 85 -18.55 20.59 4.36
C ASN A 85 -19.69 19.61 4.09
N THR A 86 -20.46 19.29 5.13
CA THR A 86 -21.72 18.58 4.99
C THR A 86 -22.69 19.53 4.29
N LYS A 87 -22.94 19.33 3.00
CA LYS A 87 -24.08 19.99 2.36
C LYS A 87 -25.33 19.25 2.83
N GLU A 88 -26.18 19.97 3.56
CA GLU A 88 -27.57 19.58 3.87
C GLU A 88 -28.39 19.38 2.59
#